data_AF-A0A369QMK4-F1
#
_entry.id   AF-A0A369QMK4-F1
#
_cell.length_a   1.000
_cell.length_b   1.000
_cell.length_c   1.000
_cell.angle_alpha   90.00
_cell.angle_beta   90.00
_cell.angle_gamma   90.00
#
_symmetry.space_group_name_H-M   'P 1'
#
loop_
_entity.id
_entity.type
_entity.pdbx_description
1 polymer ?
#
loop_
_entity_poly.entity_id
_entity_poly.type
_entity_poly.pdbx_seq_one_letter_code
_entity_poly.pdbx_strand_id
1 'polypeptide(L)' 'MEYTNEAQKSSSRSIEAFALLSTQENWLLVAWCRLRQAFRYFRLDRINKLEILAEKFTPHQMTLQEYFDRYH' A
#
# COMPACT_ATOMS: atom_id res chain seq x y z
N MET A 1 -0.02 -7.23 7.17
CA MET A 1 1.21 -6.41 7.13
C MET A 1 1.36 -5.65 8.42
N GLU A 2 2.53 -5.72 9.06
CA GLU A 2 2.91 -4.86 10.18
C GLU A 2 3.70 -3.66 9.63
N TYR A 3 3.24 -2.45 9.95
CA TYR A 3 3.77 -1.21 9.38
C TYR A 3 3.94 -0.15 10.45
N THR A 4 5.11 0.48 10.48
CA THR A 4 5.41 1.63 11.34
C THR A 4 5.28 2.93 10.54
N ASN A 5 4.42 3.83 10.99
CA ASN A 5 4.25 5.13 10.33
C ASN A 5 5.32 6.15 10.74
N GLU A 6 5.22 7.37 10.22
CA GLU A 6 6.16 8.48 10.52
C GLU A 6 6.22 8.87 11.99
N ALA A 7 5.08 8.77 12.67
CA ALA A 7 4.96 9.02 14.09
C ALA A 7 5.45 7.84 14.96
N GLN A 8 6.23 6.91 14.39
CA GLN A 8 6.76 5.71 15.05
C GLN A 8 5.68 4.80 15.65
N LYS A 9 4.45 4.87 15.13
CA LYS A 9 3.33 4.03 15.57
C LYS A 9 3.18 2.83 14.66
N SER A 10 3.41 1.65 15.22
CA SER A 10 3.19 0.38 14.54
C SER A 10 1.69 0.03 14.51
N SER A 11 1.27 -0.59 13.42
CA SER A 11 -0.09 -1.10 13.26
C SER A 11 -0.11 -2.30 12.33
N SER A 12 -0.97 -3.27 12.63
CA SER A 12 -1.27 -4.37 11.71
C SER A 12 -2.41 -3.96 10.78
N ARG A 13 -2.23 -4.21 9.48
CA ARG A 13 -3.19 -3.84 8.43
C ARG A 13 -3.24 -4.91 7.35
N SER A 14 -4.43 -5.13 6.83
CA SER A 14 -4.66 -5.84 5.57
C SER A 14 -4.76 -4.81 4.44
N ILE A 15 -4.07 -5.09 3.35
CA ILE A 15 -4.00 -4.23 2.18
C ILE A 15 -4.20 -5.05 0.91
N GLU A 16 -4.71 -4.41 -0.13
CA GLU A 16 -4.84 -4.98 -1.46
C GLU A 16 -3.80 -4.28 -2.34
N ALA A 17 -2.72 -5.00 -2.66
CA ALA A 17 -1.60 -4.45 -3.38
C ALA A 17 -2.01 -4.03 -4.80
N PHE A 18 -1.59 -2.84 -5.24
CA PHE A 18 -1.93 -2.30 -6.54
C PHE A 18 -0.69 -2.07 -7.42
N ALA A 19 0.29 -1.32 -6.94
CA ALA A 19 1.48 -0.99 -7.71
C ALA A 19 2.72 -0.79 -6.82
N LEU A 20 3.90 -1.06 -7.38
CA LEU A 20 5.18 -0.67 -6.80
C LEU A 20 5.77 0.47 -7.61
N LEU A 21 6.18 1.53 -6.93
CA LEU A 21 6.79 2.71 -7.52
C LEU A 21 8.20 2.86 -6.96
N SER A 22 9.18 2.95 -7.85
CA SER A 22 10.53 3.36 -7.47
C SER A 22 10.60 4.88 -7.51
N THR A 23 11.00 5.48 -6.39
CA THR A 23 11.43 6.88 -6.35
C THR A 23 12.96 6.93 -6.36
N GLN A 24 13.54 8.14 -6.31
CA GLN A 24 14.99 8.30 -6.19
C GLN A 24 15.54 7.80 -4.84
N GLU A 25 14.72 7.78 -3.80
CA GLU A 25 15.16 7.49 -2.43
C GLU A 25 14.61 6.17 -1.88
N ASN A 26 13.45 5.73 -2.35
CA ASN A 26 12.77 4.57 -1.78
C ASN A 26 11.76 3.92 -2.74
N TRP A 27 11.34 2.72 -2.38
CA TRP A 27 10.21 2.05 -3.01
C TRP A 27 8.92 2.33 -2.23
N LEU A 28 7.86 2.63 -2.98
CA LEU A 28 6.51 2.82 -2.46
C LEU A 28 5.60 1.71 -2.97
N LEU A 29 4.87 1.07 -2.07
CA LEU A 29 3.73 0.23 -2.38
C LEU A 29 2.46 1.07 -2.34
N VAL A 30 1.80 1.20 -3.49
CA VAL A 30 0.44 1.70 -3.58
C VAL A 30 -0.49 0.53 -3.31
N ALA A 31 -1.38 0.68 -2.32
CA ALA A 31 -2.34 -0.36 -1.98
C ALA A 31 -3.62 0.22 -1.37
N TRP A 32 -4.74 -0.46 -1.57
CA TRP A 32 -5.98 -0.15 -0.87
C TRP A 32 -5.90 -0.65 0.58
N CYS A 33 -5.97 0.27 1.53
CA CYS A 33 -5.90 -0.04 2.95
C CYS A 33 -7.30 -0.33 3.48
N ARG A 34 -7.63 -1.60 3.75
CA ARG A 34 -8.96 -2.01 4.23
C ARG A 34 -9.39 -1.29 5.52
N LEU A 35 -8.44 -1.08 6.43
CA LEU A 35 -8.69 -0.36 7.69
C LEU A 35 -9.10 1.11 7.48
N ARG A 36 -8.61 1.75 6.42
CA ARG A 36 -8.86 3.17 6.14
C ARG A 36 -9.81 3.39 4.97
N GLN A 37 -10.17 2.31 4.27
CA GLN A 37 -11.03 2.32 3.08
C GLN A 37 -10.57 3.36 2.06
N ALA A 38 -9.26 3.38 1.78
CA ALA A 38 -8.64 4.31 0.85
C ALA A 38 -7.32 3.76 0.30
N PHE A 39 -6.93 4.21 -0.89
CA PHE A 39 -5.58 4.00 -1.41
C PHE A 39 -4.55 4.79 -0.61
N ARG A 40 -3.40 4.16 -0.33
CA ARG A 40 -2.29 4.79 0.39
C ARG A 40 -0.95 4.30 -0.14
N TYR A 41 0.05 5.14 0.05
CA TYR A 41 1.46 4.81 -0.12
C TYR A 41 2.03 4.21 1.16
N PHE A 42 2.73 3.09 1.00
CA PHE A 42 3.49 2.45 2.06
C PHE A 42 4.94 2.37 1.61
N ARG A 43 5.84 3.06 2.32
CA ARG A 43 7.27 2.90 2.06
C ARG A 43 7.70 1.49 2.46
N LEU A 44 8.40 0.78 1.56
CA LEU A 44 8.82 -0.60 1.81
C LEU A 44 9.78 -0.72 2.99
N ASP A 45 10.64 0.29 3.20
CA ASP A 45 11.59 0.37 4.30
C ASP A 45 10.94 0.46 5.70
N ARG A 46 9.64 0.75 5.77
CA ARG A 46 8.85 0.83 7.01
C ARG A 46 7.90 -0.36 7.22
N ILE A 47 7.97 -1.35 6.34
CA ILE A 47 7.22 -2.61 6.49
C ILE A 47 8.05 -3.55 7.36
N ASN A 48 7.61 -3.77 8.60
CA ASN A 48 8.34 -4.63 9.53
C ASN A 48 8.10 -6.11 9.24
N LYS A 49 6.88 -6.44 8.78
CA LYS A 49 6.48 -7.80 8.42
C LYS A 49 5.43 -7.78 7.32
N LEU A 50 5.64 -8.61 6.31
CA LEU A 50 4.69 -8.84 5.22
C LEU A 50 4.33 -10.33 5.18
N GLU A 51 3.04 -10.61 5.04
CA GLU A 51 2.50 -11.96 4.90
C GLU A 51 1.46 -11.91 3.79
N ILE A 52 1.58 -12.83 2.82
CA ILE A 52 0.60 -13.00 1.75
C ILE A 52 -0.52 -13.86 2.30
N LEU A 53 -1.73 -13.30 2.36
CA LEU A 53 -2.90 -14.01 2.84
C LEU A 53 -3.45 -14.94 1.75
N ALA A 54 -4.10 -16.04 2.15
CA ALA A 54 -4.81 -16.91 1.23
C ALA A 54 -6.07 -16.25 0.61
N GLU A 55 -6.58 -15.21 1.27
CA GLU A 55 -7.70 -14.42 0.78
C GLU A 55 -7.33 -13.68 -0.52
N LYS A 56 -8.16 -13.83 -1.55
CA LYS A 56 -8.01 -13.12 -2.83
C LYS A 56 -8.92 -11.90 -2.85
N PHE A 57 -8.51 -10.87 -3.59
CA PHE A 57 -9.33 -9.70 -3.87
C PHE A 57 -9.47 -9.52 -5.39
N THR A 58 -10.53 -8.85 -5.82
CA THR A 58 -10.70 -8.50 -7.23
C THR A 58 -9.71 -7.38 -7.57
N PRO A 59 -8.85 -7.53 -8.60
CA PRO A 59 -7.93 -6.47 -8.98
C PRO A 59 -8.68 -5.17 -9.25
N HIS A 60 -8.14 -4.07 -8.72
CA HIS A 60 -8.71 -2.74 -8.96
C HIS A 60 -8.69 -2.46 -10.48
N GLN A 61 -9.88 -2.23 -11.05
CA GLN A 61 -10.08 -1.99 -12.48
C GLN A 61 -9.67 -0.55 -12.84
N MET A 62 -8.39 -0.23 -12.66
CA MET A 62 -7.81 1.05 -13.03
C MET A 62 -6.34 0.85 -13.40
N THR A 63 -5.89 1.63 -14.37
CA THR A 63 -4.47 1.77 -14.72
C THR A 63 -3.75 2.63 -13.68
N LEU A 64 -2.42 2.57 -13.69
CA LEU A 64 -1.63 3.43 -12.83
C LEU A 64 -1.82 4.92 -13.16
N GLN A 65 -2.05 5.26 -14.43
CA GLN A 65 -2.32 6.63 -14.86
C GLN A 65 -3.67 7.15 -14.32
N GLU A 66 -4.75 6.38 -14.48
CA GLU A 66 -6.07 6.73 -13.93
C GLU A 66 -6.05 6.86 -12.40
N TYR A 67 -5.20 6.06 -11.73
CA TYR A 67 -4.98 6.22 -10.30
C TYR A 67 -4.36 7.59 -9.97
N PHE A 68 -3.32 8.00 -10.70
CA PHE A 68 -2.72 9.33 -10.48
C PHE A 68 -3.71 10.46 -10.79
N ASP A 69 -4.47 10.37 -11.88
CA ASP A 69 -5.44 11.42 -12.25
C ASP A 69 -6.57 11.61 -11.22
N ARG A 70 -6.89 10.57 -10.45
CA ARG A 70 -7.99 10.58 -9.47
C ARG A 70 -7.56 10.96 -8.06
N TYR A 71 -6.36 10.58 -7.65
CA TYR A 71 -5.91 10.66 -6.27
C TYR A 71 -4.70 11.59 -6.05
N HIS A 72 -4.23 12.26 -7.10
CA HIS A 72 -3.13 13.22 -7.07
C HIS A 72 -3.47 14.51 -7.83
#